data_AF-A0A2G9NEW5-F1
#
_entry.id   AF-A0A2G9NEW5-F1
#
_cell.length_a   1.000
_cell.length_b   1.000
_cell.length_c   1.000
_cell.angle_alpha   90.00
_cell.angle_beta   90.00
_cell.angle_gamma   90.00
#
_symmetry.space_group_name_H-M   'P 1'
#
loop_
_entity.id
_entity.type
_entity.pdbx_description
1 polymer ?
#
loop_
_entity_poly.entity_id
_entity_poly.type
_entity_poly.pdbx_seq_one_letter_code
_entity_poly.pdbx_strand_id
1 'polypeptide(L)'
;MAKKKEENVVERAVDAVEEVIEDTAEVVKEITEKVKKTMTGKKTNKKKTEKTEEKEIEKKVPVKSKLEELKEKAKALEKKVGVEKKIDIKSEVKGESEDKKDLLVPIEDYLKASIHLGTRVITPDMRKYVYKRRADGLAVFNTNLIDDMLRDGAEYLSKFAPEDIVVVCKREAGWRATRLFGETLGVKTFTKKYPAGSLTNPNLENFFETDLILICDPWLDKNALNDANKIKINVMSVCDTNNFTKGIDKFVIGNNKSGKSIGIILYLLAKLYVEKRNLNIEVPGIEKFIENWAEAQIPA
;
A
#
# COMPACT_ATOMS: atom_id res chain seq x y z
N MET A 1 -35.05 -4.86 -34.98
CA MET A 1 -35.07 -3.85 -33.89
C MET A 1 -33.73 -3.70 -33.15
N ALA A 2 -32.76 -4.62 -33.29
CA ALA A 2 -31.44 -4.52 -32.66
C ALA A 2 -30.46 -3.55 -33.37
N LYS A 3 -30.41 -3.54 -34.72
CA LYS A 3 -29.52 -2.64 -35.49
C LYS A 3 -29.77 -1.14 -35.24
N LYS A 4 -31.04 -0.75 -35.04
CA LYS A 4 -31.45 0.64 -34.76
C LYS A 4 -31.10 1.11 -33.34
N LYS A 5 -30.80 0.18 -32.42
CA LYS A 5 -30.33 0.49 -31.05
C LYS A 5 -28.81 0.62 -31.00
N GLU A 6 -28.07 -0.14 -31.80
CA GLU A 6 -26.62 -0.02 -31.94
C GLU A 6 -26.21 1.28 -32.64
N GLU A 7 -26.90 1.68 -33.71
CA GLU A 7 -26.67 2.98 -34.38
C GLU A 7 -26.86 4.17 -33.42
N ASN A 8 -27.86 4.11 -32.54
CA ASN A 8 -28.19 5.18 -31.58
C ASN A 8 -27.18 5.28 -30.41
N VAL A 9 -26.45 4.20 -30.09
CA VAL A 9 -25.38 4.21 -29.08
C VAL A 9 -24.08 4.75 -29.69
N VAL A 10 -23.82 4.45 -30.95
CA VAL A 10 -22.64 4.97 -31.67
C VAL A 10 -22.79 6.47 -31.95
N GLU A 11 -23.96 6.95 -32.38
CA GLU A 11 -24.23 8.40 -32.51
C GLU A 11 -23.99 9.14 -31.19
N ARG A 12 -24.54 8.63 -30.08
CA ARG A 12 -24.34 9.22 -28.74
C ARG A 12 -22.89 9.21 -28.28
N ALA A 13 -22.10 8.22 -28.69
CA ALA A 13 -20.69 8.14 -28.36
C ALA A 13 -19.86 9.12 -29.20
N VAL A 14 -20.25 9.38 -30.45
CA VAL A 14 -19.62 10.38 -31.32
C VAL A 14 -19.95 11.79 -30.82
N ASP A 15 -21.20 12.06 -30.47
CA ASP A 15 -21.62 13.36 -29.92
C ASP A 15 -20.88 13.68 -28.61
N ALA A 16 -20.74 12.69 -27.71
CA ALA A 16 -20.01 12.86 -26.46
C ALA A 16 -18.50 13.11 -26.68
N VAL A 17 -17.92 12.58 -27.76
CA VAL A 17 -16.51 12.82 -28.10
C VAL A 17 -16.34 14.19 -28.75
N GLU A 18 -17.29 14.65 -29.56
CA GLU A 18 -17.28 16.02 -30.10
C GLU A 18 -17.44 17.06 -28.99
N GLU A 19 -18.32 16.84 -28.02
CA GLU A 19 -18.50 17.73 -26.85
C GLU A 19 -17.21 17.83 -26.01
N VAL A 20 -16.54 16.70 -25.76
CA VAL A 20 -15.23 16.70 -25.06
C VAL A 20 -14.16 17.43 -25.88
N ILE A 21 -14.16 17.34 -27.21
CA ILE A 21 -13.20 18.05 -28.07
C ILE A 21 -13.46 19.56 -28.03
N GLU A 22 -14.72 20.01 -28.03
CA GLU A 22 -15.08 21.41 -27.89
C GLU A 22 -14.67 21.97 -26.51
N ASP A 23 -14.96 21.24 -25.43
CA ASP A 23 -14.53 21.59 -24.06
C ASP A 23 -13.00 21.70 -23.98
N THR A 24 -12.27 20.77 -24.59
CA THR A 24 -10.80 20.81 -24.60
C THR A 24 -10.28 22.02 -25.39
N ALA A 25 -10.96 22.38 -26.48
CA ALA A 25 -10.61 23.55 -27.29
C ALA A 25 -10.89 24.87 -26.56
N GLU A 26 -11.96 24.95 -25.77
CA GLU A 26 -12.25 26.11 -24.91
C GLU A 26 -11.23 26.27 -23.79
N VAL A 27 -10.85 25.16 -23.12
CA VAL A 27 -9.81 25.18 -22.09
C VAL A 27 -8.46 25.64 -22.67
N VAL A 28 -8.11 25.21 -23.88
CA VAL A 28 -6.89 25.67 -24.57
C VAL A 28 -6.97 27.15 -24.92
N LYS A 29 -8.13 27.66 -25.36
CA LYS A 29 -8.33 29.10 -25.58
C LYS A 29 -8.16 29.90 -24.28
N GLU A 30 -8.76 29.44 -23.19
CA GLU A 30 -8.66 30.09 -21.88
C GLU A 30 -7.21 30.10 -21.35
N ILE A 31 -6.47 29.02 -21.57
CA ILE A 31 -5.04 28.94 -21.24
C ILE A 31 -4.25 29.92 -22.12
N THR A 32 -4.53 30.01 -23.43
CA THR A 32 -3.83 30.98 -24.30
C THR A 32 -4.14 32.44 -23.95
N GLU A 33 -5.35 32.75 -23.50
CA GLU A 33 -5.68 34.08 -22.98
C GLU A 33 -5.01 34.37 -21.64
N LYS A 34 -4.97 33.41 -20.72
CA LYS A 34 -4.24 33.52 -19.45
C LYS A 34 -2.74 33.74 -19.68
N VAL A 35 -2.15 33.03 -20.65
CA VAL A 35 -0.73 33.22 -21.05
C VAL A 35 -0.52 34.61 -21.66
N LYS A 36 -1.43 35.11 -22.51
CA LYS A 36 -1.37 36.48 -23.05
C LYS A 36 -1.49 37.55 -21.96
N LYS A 37 -2.35 37.35 -20.97
CA LYS A 37 -2.54 38.27 -19.82
C LYS A 37 -1.33 38.29 -18.88
N THR A 38 -0.67 37.14 -18.73
CA THR A 38 0.54 37.01 -17.91
C THR A 38 1.76 37.67 -18.58
N MET A 39 1.79 37.68 -19.93
CA MET A 39 2.84 38.37 -20.71
C MET A 39 2.65 39.89 -20.83
N THR A 40 1.45 40.43 -20.62
CA THR A 40 1.19 41.88 -20.59
C THR A 40 1.38 42.51 -19.21
N GLY A 41 1.34 41.73 -18.12
CA GLY A 41 1.52 42.22 -16.73
C GLY A 41 2.97 42.41 -16.27
N LYS A 42 3.98 42.05 -17.08
CA LYS A 42 5.41 42.08 -16.69
C LYS A 42 6.24 42.95 -17.66
N LYS A 43 5.87 44.23 -17.78
CA LYS A 43 6.68 45.26 -18.47
C LYS A 43 6.76 46.57 -17.67
N THR A 44 7.62 46.58 -16.66
CA THR A 44 8.34 47.77 -16.19
C THR A 44 9.61 47.33 -15.46
N ASN A 45 10.63 46.87 -16.20
CA ASN A 45 11.91 47.58 -16.27
C ASN A 45 12.91 46.88 -17.22
N LYS A 46 13.66 47.71 -17.95
CA LYS A 46 14.79 47.41 -18.87
C LYS A 46 14.47 46.77 -20.23
N LYS A 47 14.11 47.67 -21.16
CA LYS A 47 14.17 47.59 -22.63
C LYS A 47 15.61 47.92 -23.07
N LYS A 48 16.25 47.39 -24.12
CA LYS A 48 16.09 46.23 -25.02
C LYS A 48 17.40 46.19 -25.84
N THR A 49 18.01 45.01 -25.97
CA THR A 49 18.98 44.67 -27.02
C THR A 49 18.31 43.60 -27.87
N GLU A 50 17.43 44.01 -28.78
CA GLU A 50 16.69 43.14 -29.70
C GLU A 50 16.76 43.83 -31.07
N LYS A 51 17.71 43.40 -31.91
CA LYS A 51 17.79 43.81 -33.32
C LYS A 51 18.36 42.74 -34.25
N THR A 52 18.32 41.48 -33.81
CA THR A 52 18.65 40.32 -34.65
C THR A 52 17.55 39.30 -34.36
N GLU A 53 16.85 38.83 -35.39
CA GLU A 53 15.78 37.80 -35.41
C GLU A 53 14.39 38.24 -35.93
N GLU A 54 14.19 39.49 -36.35
CA GLU A 54 12.91 39.95 -36.92
C GLU A 54 12.67 39.63 -38.43
N LYS A 55 13.20 38.53 -38.99
CA LYS A 55 12.97 38.21 -40.43
C LYS A 55 12.60 36.78 -40.82
N GLU A 56 12.13 35.94 -39.89
CA GLU A 56 11.67 34.57 -40.24
C GLU A 56 10.22 34.22 -39.87
N ILE A 57 9.35 35.22 -39.77
CA ILE A 57 7.91 34.99 -39.68
C ILE A 57 7.25 35.48 -40.97
N GLU A 58 6.98 34.54 -41.89
CA GLU A 58 5.80 34.44 -42.79
C GLU A 58 6.14 33.73 -44.12
N LYS A 59 6.03 32.38 -44.15
CA LYS A 59 5.61 31.59 -45.33
C LYS A 59 5.12 30.17 -44.94
N LYS A 60 3.82 30.13 -44.60
CA LYS A 60 2.74 29.12 -44.75
C LYS A 60 3.01 27.61 -45.09
N VAL A 61 2.48 26.72 -44.21
CA VAL A 61 1.52 25.57 -44.39
C VAL A 61 1.96 24.32 -45.23
N PRO A 62 1.90 23.07 -44.69
CA PRO A 62 0.66 22.25 -44.73
C PRO A 62 0.37 21.37 -43.49
N VAL A 63 -0.79 21.60 -42.87
CA VAL A 63 -1.38 20.82 -41.75
C VAL A 63 -2.34 19.71 -42.25
N LYS A 64 -2.51 19.55 -43.57
CA LYS A 64 -3.43 18.54 -44.15
C LYS A 64 -2.86 17.11 -44.21
N SER A 65 -1.54 16.91 -44.22
CA SER A 65 -0.93 15.58 -44.37
C SER A 65 -0.91 14.73 -43.09
N LYS A 66 -0.89 15.34 -41.90
CA LYS A 66 -0.83 14.60 -40.61
C LYS A 66 -2.18 14.00 -40.19
N LEU A 67 -3.29 14.51 -40.71
CA LEU A 67 -4.64 14.02 -40.40
C LEU A 67 -4.94 12.70 -41.16
N GLU A 68 -4.41 12.54 -42.37
CA GLU A 68 -4.55 11.30 -43.16
C GLU A 68 -3.68 10.17 -42.59
N GLU A 69 -2.47 10.46 -42.12
CA GLU A 69 -1.61 9.49 -41.42
C GLU A 69 -2.22 8.99 -40.09
N LEU A 70 -2.97 9.84 -39.36
CA LEU A 70 -3.68 9.44 -38.14
C LEU A 70 -4.92 8.59 -38.43
N LYS A 71 -5.62 8.85 -39.55
CA LYS A 71 -6.76 8.04 -40.00
C LYS A 71 -6.35 6.66 -40.51
N GLU A 72 -5.20 6.52 -41.16
CA GLU A 72 -4.65 5.20 -41.54
C GLU A 72 -4.18 4.41 -40.32
N LYS A 73 -3.56 5.07 -39.33
CA LYS A 73 -3.19 4.43 -38.06
C LYS A 73 -4.41 4.00 -37.24
N ALA A 74 -5.50 4.76 -37.26
CA ALA A 74 -6.77 4.37 -36.65
C ALA A 74 -7.41 3.16 -37.35
N LYS A 75 -7.44 3.12 -38.69
CA LYS A 75 -7.90 1.94 -39.47
C LYS A 75 -7.04 0.69 -39.26
N ALA A 76 -5.74 0.87 -39.01
CA ALA A 76 -4.82 -0.24 -38.69
C ALA A 76 -5.02 -0.78 -37.27
N LEU A 77 -5.48 0.06 -36.33
CA LEU A 77 -5.88 -0.32 -34.97
C LEU A 77 -7.25 -1.02 -34.97
N GLU A 78 -8.23 -0.55 -35.76
CA GLU A 78 -9.54 -1.20 -35.90
C GLU A 78 -9.43 -2.63 -36.45
N LYS A 79 -8.50 -2.89 -37.38
CA LYS A 79 -8.22 -4.25 -37.88
C LYS A 79 -7.53 -5.16 -36.85
N LYS A 80 -6.87 -4.60 -35.83
CA LYS A 80 -6.26 -5.36 -34.73
C LYS A 80 -7.21 -5.61 -33.54
N VAL A 81 -8.27 -4.82 -33.41
CA VAL A 81 -9.30 -4.95 -32.35
C VAL A 81 -10.46 -5.88 -32.76
N GLY A 82 -10.51 -6.30 -34.03
CA GLY A 82 -11.58 -7.17 -34.57
C GLY A 82 -11.51 -8.66 -34.20
N VAL A 83 -10.59 -9.10 -33.35
CA VAL A 83 -10.56 -10.49 -32.85
C VAL A 83 -10.27 -10.48 -31.36
N GLU A 84 -11.31 -10.34 -30.55
CA GLU A 84 -11.34 -10.96 -29.23
C GLU A 84 -12.78 -11.24 -28.80
N LYS A 85 -12.89 -12.38 -28.13
CA LYS A 85 -14.08 -13.20 -27.91
C LYS A 85 -15.13 -12.45 -27.09
N LYS A 86 -16.41 -12.77 -27.35
CA LYS A 86 -17.46 -12.66 -26.33
C LYS A 86 -17.00 -13.40 -25.08
N ILE A 87 -16.75 -12.68 -24.00
CA ILE A 87 -16.60 -13.25 -22.67
C ILE A 87 -17.83 -12.84 -21.87
N ASP A 88 -18.63 -13.86 -21.56
CA ASP A 88 -19.80 -13.76 -20.69
C ASP A 88 -19.35 -13.48 -19.25
N ILE A 89 -19.76 -12.30 -18.73
CA ILE A 89 -19.45 -11.73 -17.41
C ILE A 89 -20.08 -12.52 -16.23
N LYS A 90 -20.38 -13.81 -16.43
CA LYS A 90 -20.80 -14.74 -15.35
C LYS A 90 -19.86 -15.94 -15.17
N SER A 91 -18.72 -15.94 -15.84
CA SER A 91 -17.69 -16.99 -15.72
C SER A 91 -16.33 -16.50 -15.17
N GLU A 92 -16.11 -15.18 -15.10
CA GLU A 92 -14.82 -14.60 -14.64
C GLU A 92 -14.66 -14.46 -13.11
N VAL A 93 -15.63 -14.91 -12.31
CA VAL A 93 -15.41 -15.13 -10.85
C VAL A 93 -14.74 -16.50 -10.59
N LYS A 94 -14.41 -17.27 -11.65
CA LYS A 94 -13.80 -18.60 -11.53
C LYS A 94 -12.64 -18.87 -12.52
N GLY A 95 -12.03 -17.85 -13.13
CA GLY A 95 -11.20 -18.08 -14.30
C GLY A 95 -10.05 -17.13 -14.58
N GLU A 96 -9.43 -16.54 -13.56
CA GLU A 96 -7.97 -16.32 -13.58
C GLU A 96 -7.44 -16.84 -12.25
N SER A 97 -7.17 -18.14 -12.21
CA SER A 97 -6.25 -18.70 -11.23
C SER A 97 -4.86 -18.17 -11.57
N GLU A 98 -4.58 -16.92 -11.19
CA GLU A 98 -3.22 -16.56 -10.80
C GLU A 98 -2.79 -17.64 -9.81
N ASP A 99 -1.63 -18.24 -10.07
CA ASP A 99 -1.06 -19.38 -9.36
C ASP A 99 -1.54 -19.43 -7.92
N LYS A 100 -2.18 -20.53 -7.51
CA LYS A 100 -2.39 -20.80 -6.08
C LYS A 100 -1.00 -20.89 -5.44
N LYS A 101 -0.41 -19.73 -5.12
CA LYS A 101 0.70 -19.64 -4.19
C LYS A 101 0.24 -20.38 -2.95
N ASP A 102 1.07 -21.29 -2.44
CA ASP A 102 0.85 -21.93 -1.16
C ASP A 102 0.91 -20.84 -0.07
N LEU A 103 -0.23 -20.22 0.22
CA LEU A 103 -0.37 -19.23 1.28
C LEU A 103 -0.22 -19.91 2.65
N LEU A 104 0.29 -19.19 3.63
CA LEU A 104 0.45 -19.70 5.01
C LEU A 104 -0.88 -20.08 5.66
N VAL A 105 -1.93 -19.37 5.27
CA VAL A 105 -3.30 -19.50 5.78
C VAL A 105 -4.28 -19.34 4.61
N PRO A 106 -5.45 -19.99 4.65
CA PRO A 106 -6.52 -19.71 3.69
C PRO A 106 -6.82 -18.22 3.55
N ILE A 107 -7.14 -17.79 2.33
CA ILE A 107 -7.42 -16.38 1.99
C ILE A 107 -8.55 -15.83 2.88
N GLU A 108 -9.54 -16.67 3.19
CA GLU A 108 -10.69 -16.33 4.01
C GLU A 108 -10.29 -15.83 5.39
N ASP A 109 -9.26 -16.40 6.01
CA ASP A 109 -8.85 -16.02 7.37
C ASP A 109 -8.07 -14.71 7.37
N TYR A 110 -7.28 -14.43 6.33
CA TYR A 110 -6.69 -13.09 6.14
C TYR A 110 -7.78 -12.03 5.96
N LEU A 111 -8.84 -12.34 5.21
CA LEU A 111 -9.97 -11.43 5.02
C LEU A 111 -10.75 -11.23 6.34
N LYS A 112 -11.08 -12.30 7.08
CA LYS A 112 -11.73 -12.24 8.40
C LYS A 112 -10.93 -11.40 9.41
N ALA A 113 -9.60 -11.56 9.42
CA ALA A 113 -8.73 -10.78 10.29
C ALA A 113 -8.60 -9.30 9.88
N SER A 114 -9.13 -8.91 8.70
CA SER A 114 -9.06 -7.56 8.17
C SER A 114 -7.62 -7.05 7.99
N ILE A 115 -6.68 -7.95 7.71
CA ILE A 115 -5.25 -7.62 7.58
C ILE A 115 -4.96 -6.71 6.38
N HIS A 116 -5.76 -6.88 5.32
CA HIS A 116 -5.62 -6.21 4.03
C HIS A 116 -6.13 -4.75 4.07
N LEU A 117 -6.87 -4.36 5.11
CA LEU A 117 -7.41 -3.01 5.24
C LEU A 117 -6.37 -2.07 5.82
N GLY A 118 -5.96 -1.08 5.05
CA GLY A 118 -5.15 0.03 5.51
C GLY A 118 -5.96 1.26 5.89
N THR A 119 -5.29 2.40 6.03
CA THR A 119 -5.94 3.69 6.34
C THR A 119 -6.17 4.54 5.09
N ARG A 120 -6.84 5.70 5.24
CA ARG A 120 -7.03 6.67 4.15
C ARG A 120 -5.74 7.35 3.68
N VAL A 121 -4.79 7.47 4.61
CA VAL A 121 -3.49 8.11 4.38
C VAL A 121 -2.51 7.05 3.90
N ILE A 122 -1.78 7.37 2.83
CA ILE A 122 -0.74 6.50 2.26
C ILE A 122 0.56 7.29 2.24
N THR A 123 1.56 6.83 2.99
CA THR A 123 2.91 7.39 2.97
C THR A 123 3.63 7.00 1.67
N PRO A 124 4.62 7.79 1.23
CA PRO A 124 5.38 7.50 0.01
C PRO A 124 6.01 6.09 0.03
N ASP A 125 6.58 5.68 1.17
CA ASP A 125 7.23 4.39 1.36
C ASP A 125 6.27 3.21 1.15
N MET A 126 5.01 3.38 1.59
CA MET A 126 4.01 2.31 1.59
C MET A 126 3.20 2.21 0.31
N ARG A 127 3.30 3.20 -0.58
CA ARG A 127 2.51 3.25 -1.82
C ARG A 127 2.67 1.99 -2.69
N LYS A 128 3.87 1.39 -2.71
CA LYS A 128 4.18 0.18 -3.49
C LYS A 128 3.47 -1.10 -3.01
N TYR A 129 3.00 -1.14 -1.77
CA TYR A 129 2.32 -2.32 -1.19
C TYR A 129 0.79 -2.23 -1.29
N VAL A 130 0.26 -1.05 -1.62
CA VAL A 130 -1.17 -0.81 -1.77
C VAL A 130 -1.60 -1.26 -3.17
N TYR A 131 -2.61 -2.13 -3.22
CA TYR A 131 -3.21 -2.63 -4.45
C TYR A 131 -4.22 -1.64 -5.03
N LYS A 132 -5.23 -1.27 -4.23
CA LYS A 132 -6.30 -0.35 -4.65
C LYS A 132 -6.83 0.48 -3.50
N ARG A 133 -7.58 1.53 -3.82
CA ARG A 133 -8.43 2.25 -2.86
C ARG A 133 -9.87 1.77 -2.98
N ARG A 134 -10.54 1.55 -1.84
CA ARG A 134 -11.97 1.25 -1.76
C ARG A 134 -12.80 2.53 -1.98
N ALA A 135 -14.08 2.39 -2.27
CA ALA A 135 -15.04 3.50 -2.34
C ALA A 135 -15.03 4.39 -1.08
N ASP A 136 -14.82 3.81 0.10
CA ASP A 136 -14.73 4.54 1.38
C ASP A 136 -13.43 5.33 1.57
N GLY A 137 -12.51 5.24 0.61
CA GLY A 137 -11.20 5.86 0.65
C GLY A 137 -10.13 5.10 1.45
N LEU A 138 -10.46 3.94 2.03
CA LEU A 138 -9.49 3.04 2.67
C LEU A 138 -8.59 2.39 1.63
N ALA A 139 -7.29 2.31 1.93
CA ALA A 139 -6.33 1.58 1.13
C ALA A 139 -6.47 0.06 1.35
N VAL A 140 -6.25 -0.73 0.31
CA VAL A 140 -6.26 -2.19 0.35
C VAL A 140 -4.87 -2.69 -0.02
N PHE A 141 -4.26 -3.48 0.87
CA PHE A 141 -2.99 -4.17 0.61
C PHE A 141 -3.19 -5.40 -0.27
N ASN A 142 -2.13 -5.79 -0.97
CA ASN A 142 -2.08 -7.08 -1.65
C ASN A 142 -1.80 -8.21 -0.65
N THR A 143 -2.71 -9.18 -0.54
CA THR A 143 -2.59 -10.34 0.37
C THR A 143 -1.36 -11.20 0.07
N ASN A 144 -0.99 -11.36 -1.20
CA ASN A 144 0.18 -12.15 -1.59
C ASN A 144 1.48 -11.50 -1.08
N LEU A 145 1.56 -10.16 -1.13
CA LEU A 145 2.72 -9.42 -0.60
C LEU A 145 2.78 -9.48 0.92
N ILE A 146 1.63 -9.55 1.61
CA ILE A 146 1.57 -9.73 3.06
C ILE A 146 2.17 -11.09 3.44
N ASP A 147 1.80 -12.16 2.74
CA ASP A 147 2.33 -13.51 2.97
C ASP A 147 3.85 -13.57 2.77
N ASP A 148 4.33 -13.04 1.63
CA ASP A 148 5.76 -12.97 1.32
C ASP A 148 6.53 -12.19 2.43
N MET A 149 5.99 -11.04 2.88
CA MET A 149 6.58 -10.22 3.95
C MET A 149 6.54 -10.89 5.32
N LEU A 150 5.52 -11.71 5.61
CA LEU A 150 5.44 -12.50 6.83
C LEU A 150 6.50 -13.60 6.87
N ARG A 151 6.74 -14.30 5.74
CA ARG A 151 7.79 -15.32 5.63
C ARG A 151 9.18 -14.73 5.84
N ASP A 152 9.42 -13.60 5.19
CA ASP A 152 10.62 -12.78 5.32
C ASP A 152 10.82 -12.29 6.76
N GLY A 153 9.75 -11.80 7.37
CA GLY A 153 9.74 -11.33 8.76
C GLY A 153 10.05 -12.46 9.74
N ALA A 154 9.46 -13.63 9.54
CA ALA A 154 9.75 -14.81 10.35
C ALA A 154 11.18 -15.32 10.15
N GLU A 155 11.73 -15.23 8.93
CA GLU A 155 13.15 -15.52 8.69
C GLU A 155 14.06 -14.60 9.49
N TYR A 156 13.76 -13.30 9.44
CA TYR A 156 14.51 -12.30 10.17
C TYR A 156 14.43 -12.55 11.68
N LEU A 157 13.23 -12.82 12.20
CA LEU A 157 13.00 -13.14 13.61
C LEU A 157 13.79 -14.41 14.02
N SER A 158 13.82 -15.43 13.15
CA SER A 158 14.51 -16.69 13.44
C SER A 158 16.03 -16.57 13.60
N LYS A 159 16.64 -15.42 13.29
CA LYS A 159 18.07 -15.17 13.52
C LYS A 159 18.40 -14.89 14.98
N PHE A 160 17.43 -14.49 15.80
CA PHE A 160 17.61 -14.08 17.19
C PHE A 160 17.09 -15.14 18.16
N ALA A 161 17.68 -15.23 19.35
CA ALA A 161 17.20 -16.13 20.41
C ALA A 161 15.96 -15.54 21.10
N PRO A 162 15.05 -16.36 21.67
CA PRO A 162 13.83 -15.86 22.32
C PRO A 162 14.09 -14.86 23.46
N GLU A 163 15.17 -15.04 24.21
CA GLU A 163 15.54 -14.22 25.36
C GLU A 163 15.98 -12.81 24.96
N ASP A 164 16.54 -12.69 23.75
CA ASP A 164 17.09 -11.46 23.18
C ASP A 164 16.06 -10.70 22.33
N ILE A 165 14.81 -11.16 22.29
CA ILE A 165 13.71 -10.50 21.58
C ILE A 165 12.85 -9.76 22.61
N VAL A 166 12.40 -8.57 22.25
CA VAL A 166 11.39 -7.83 23.00
C VAL A 166 10.23 -7.40 22.11
N VAL A 167 9.00 -7.68 22.52
CA VAL A 167 7.80 -7.21 21.81
C VAL A 167 7.19 -6.02 22.54
N VAL A 168 6.94 -4.94 21.81
CA VAL A 168 6.32 -3.72 22.33
C VAL A 168 5.01 -3.46 21.58
N CYS A 169 3.92 -3.38 22.34
CA CYS A 169 2.61 -3.08 21.79
C CYS A 169 1.82 -2.22 22.78
N LYS A 170 1.84 -0.90 22.61
CA LYS A 170 1.04 0.00 23.47
C LYS A 170 -0.46 -0.05 23.19
N ARG A 171 -0.86 -0.44 21.97
CA ARG A 171 -2.27 -0.48 21.57
C ARG A 171 -3.02 -1.60 22.29
N GLU A 172 -4.16 -1.25 22.90
CA GLU A 172 -5.00 -2.15 23.69
C GLU A 172 -5.45 -3.40 22.91
N ALA A 173 -5.83 -3.21 21.65
CA ALA A 173 -6.28 -4.27 20.77
C ALA A 173 -5.24 -5.40 20.59
N GLY A 174 -3.95 -5.12 20.78
CA GLY A 174 -2.86 -6.09 20.64
C GLY A 174 -2.38 -6.70 21.96
N TRP A 175 -2.90 -6.28 23.12
CA TRP A 175 -2.37 -6.73 24.43
C TRP A 175 -2.49 -8.24 24.62
N ARG A 176 -3.63 -8.81 24.25
CA ARG A 176 -3.88 -10.25 24.37
C ARG A 176 -2.92 -11.06 23.50
N ALA A 177 -2.84 -10.73 22.21
CA ALA A 177 -1.94 -11.40 21.27
C ALA A 177 -0.47 -11.27 21.68
N THR A 178 -0.07 -10.09 22.17
CA THR A 178 1.30 -9.84 22.64
C THR A 178 1.64 -10.66 23.88
N ARG A 179 0.73 -10.77 24.86
CA ARG A 179 0.94 -11.62 26.05
C ARG A 179 1.10 -13.07 25.68
N LEU A 180 0.19 -13.60 24.85
CA LEU A 180 0.25 -14.98 24.39
C LEU A 180 1.52 -15.26 23.59
N PHE A 181 1.96 -14.32 22.75
CA PHE A 181 3.23 -14.42 22.05
C PHE A 181 4.41 -14.54 23.00
N GLY A 182 4.44 -13.70 24.05
CA GLY A 182 5.45 -13.76 25.11
C GLY A 182 5.42 -15.06 25.90
N GLU A 183 4.23 -15.52 26.31
CA GLU A 183 4.04 -16.77 27.06
C GLU A 183 4.42 -18.00 26.22
N THR A 184 4.14 -17.99 24.92
CA THR A 184 4.43 -19.12 24.02
C THR A 184 5.93 -19.24 23.76
N LEU A 185 6.61 -18.13 23.48
CA LEU A 185 8.02 -18.13 23.07
C LEU A 185 9.00 -17.86 24.23
N GLY A 186 8.52 -17.46 25.41
CA GLY A 186 9.38 -17.00 26.52
C GLY A 186 9.97 -15.60 26.30
N VAL A 187 9.38 -14.81 25.41
CA VAL A 187 9.87 -13.50 25.00
C VAL A 187 9.39 -12.41 25.97
N LYS A 188 10.24 -11.43 26.29
CA LYS A 188 9.84 -10.28 27.11
C LYS A 188 8.86 -9.40 26.35
N THR A 189 7.74 -9.06 26.97
CA THR A 189 6.70 -8.27 26.31
C THR A 189 6.24 -7.05 27.11
N PHE A 190 6.03 -5.95 26.40
CA PHE A 190 5.51 -4.70 26.93
C PHE A 190 4.15 -4.40 26.31
N THR A 191 3.07 -4.74 27.01
CA THR A 191 1.71 -4.43 26.54
C THR A 191 1.27 -3.01 26.88
N LYS A 192 1.76 -2.40 27.95
CA LYS A 192 1.28 -1.07 28.35
C LYS A 192 2.20 0.01 27.78
N LYS A 193 2.64 0.92 28.64
CA LYS A 193 3.61 1.94 28.29
C LYS A 193 5.00 1.33 28.40
N TYR A 194 5.75 1.37 27.30
CA TYR A 194 7.19 1.15 27.34
C TYR A 194 7.84 2.24 28.22
N PRO A 195 8.56 1.88 29.31
CA PRO A 195 9.28 2.84 30.12
C PRO A 195 10.42 3.45 29.31
N ALA A 196 10.43 4.77 29.19
CA ALA A 196 11.49 5.46 28.46
C ALA A 196 12.83 5.24 29.16
N GLY A 197 13.87 4.94 28.38
CA GLY A 197 15.20 4.69 28.92
C GLY A 197 15.46 3.27 29.40
N SER A 198 14.49 2.35 29.28
CA SER A 198 14.69 0.93 29.61
C SER A 198 15.84 0.27 28.85
N LEU A 199 16.16 0.75 27.65
CA LEU A 199 17.32 0.27 26.88
C LEU A 199 18.57 1.13 27.06
N THR A 200 18.43 2.43 27.38
CA THR A 200 19.57 3.38 27.33
C THR A 200 20.20 3.64 28.69
N ASN A 201 19.47 3.46 29.79
CA ASN A 201 19.91 3.85 31.13
C ASN A 201 20.09 2.63 32.06
N PRO A 202 21.34 2.17 32.27
CA PRO A 202 21.65 1.04 33.15
C PRO A 202 21.25 1.23 34.62
N ASN A 203 21.07 2.47 35.06
CA ASN A 203 20.71 2.76 36.46
C ASN A 203 19.21 2.56 36.77
N LEU A 204 18.37 2.25 35.77
CA LEU A 204 16.96 1.96 36.00
C LEU A 204 16.79 0.49 36.42
N GLU A 205 15.89 0.23 37.38
CA GLU A 205 15.56 -1.14 37.81
C GLU A 205 14.99 -2.00 36.67
N ASN A 206 14.33 -1.37 35.70
CA ASN A 206 13.76 -2.01 34.52
C ASN A 206 14.68 -1.93 33.29
N PHE A 207 15.99 -1.83 33.50
CA PHE A 207 16.97 -1.91 32.44
C PHE A 207 17.05 -3.33 31.88
N PHE A 208 17.07 -3.44 30.55
CA PHE A 208 17.30 -4.72 29.89
C PHE A 208 18.06 -4.49 28.59
N GLU A 209 18.80 -5.51 28.18
CA GLU A 209 19.51 -5.57 26.90
C GLU A 209 18.78 -6.57 25.98
N THR A 210 18.79 -6.29 24.69
CA THR A 210 18.09 -7.06 23.66
C THR A 210 18.73 -6.76 22.30
N ASP A 211 18.73 -7.75 21.42
CA ASP A 211 19.27 -7.62 20.06
C ASP A 211 18.22 -7.27 19.02
N LEU A 212 16.95 -7.56 19.30
CA LEU A 212 15.82 -7.29 18.41
C LEU A 212 14.59 -6.79 19.18
N ILE A 213 14.02 -5.69 18.70
CA ILE A 213 12.74 -5.18 19.19
C ILE A 213 11.68 -5.29 18.10
N LEU A 214 10.61 -6.03 18.40
CA LEU A 214 9.41 -6.12 17.58
C LEU A 214 8.36 -5.10 18.03
N ILE A 215 8.07 -4.11 17.19
CA ILE A 215 7.14 -3.02 17.48
C ILE A 215 5.82 -3.21 16.71
N CYS A 216 4.69 -3.28 17.40
CA CYS A 216 3.38 -3.44 16.75
C CYS A 216 2.91 -2.18 16.00
N ASP A 217 3.20 -0.97 16.49
CA ASP A 217 2.91 0.27 15.76
C ASP A 217 4.02 1.31 15.98
N PRO A 218 4.82 1.64 14.94
CA PRO A 218 5.96 2.52 15.10
C PRO A 218 5.58 3.96 15.45
N TRP A 219 4.32 4.37 15.18
CA TRP A 219 3.86 5.71 15.52
C TRP A 219 3.50 5.86 17.01
N LEU A 220 2.80 4.86 17.58
CA LEU A 220 2.41 4.85 18.99
C LEU A 220 3.59 4.54 19.91
N ASP A 221 4.46 3.62 19.48
CA ASP A 221 5.62 3.11 20.22
C ASP A 221 6.93 3.79 19.82
N LYS A 222 6.85 5.05 19.40
CA LYS A 222 7.99 5.89 19.01
C LYS A 222 9.11 5.96 20.06
N ASN A 223 8.78 5.80 21.34
CA ASN A 223 9.79 5.80 22.40
C ASN A 223 10.71 4.58 22.32
N ALA A 224 10.12 3.39 22.11
CA ALA A 224 10.89 2.17 21.91
C ALA A 224 11.72 2.26 20.62
N LEU A 225 11.11 2.76 19.54
CA LEU A 225 11.81 2.99 18.26
C LEU A 225 13.00 3.94 18.42
N ASN A 226 12.83 5.05 19.14
CA ASN A 226 13.90 6.03 19.33
C ASN A 226 15.02 5.50 20.21
N ASP A 227 14.70 4.76 21.28
CA ASP A 227 15.72 4.18 22.15
C ASP A 227 16.51 3.07 21.42
N ALA A 228 15.82 2.21 20.66
CA ALA A 228 16.46 1.20 19.81
C ALA A 228 17.42 1.83 18.79
N ASN A 229 16.98 2.89 18.09
CA ASN A 229 17.81 3.60 17.11
C ASN A 229 19.03 4.30 17.73
N LYS A 230 18.94 4.79 18.98
CA LYS A 230 20.09 5.41 19.66
C LYS A 230 21.19 4.40 19.98
N ILE A 231 20.80 3.20 20.39
CA ILE A 231 21.73 2.12 20.77
C ILE A 231 22.15 1.28 19.55
N LYS A 232 21.43 1.42 18.43
CA LYS A 232 21.60 0.64 17.18
C LYS A 232 21.23 -0.83 17.34
N ILE A 233 20.15 -1.08 18.07
CA ILE A 233 19.50 -2.39 18.17
C ILE A 233 18.64 -2.59 16.92
N ASN A 234 18.52 -3.83 16.45
CA ASN A 234 17.68 -4.14 15.31
C ASN A 234 16.20 -3.90 15.64
N VAL A 235 15.48 -3.28 14.71
CA VAL A 235 14.05 -3.01 14.84
C VAL A 235 13.26 -3.73 13.76
N MET A 236 12.32 -4.57 14.20
CA MET A 236 11.29 -5.13 13.37
C MET A 236 9.94 -4.48 13.71
N SER A 237 9.11 -4.14 12.72
CA SER A 237 7.80 -3.52 13.02
C SER A 237 6.67 -3.90 12.09
N VAL A 238 5.43 -3.93 12.62
CA VAL A 238 4.21 -4.04 11.82
C VAL A 238 3.76 -2.65 11.39
N CYS A 239 3.73 -2.43 10.08
CA CYS A 239 3.47 -1.13 9.51
C CYS A 239 2.23 -1.14 8.61
N ASP A 240 1.39 -0.13 8.79
CA ASP A 240 0.25 0.15 7.95
C ASP A 240 0.57 1.32 7.00
N THR A 241 -0.38 1.69 6.13
CA THR A 241 -0.21 2.69 5.07
C THR A 241 0.13 4.09 5.57
N ASN A 242 -0.22 4.44 6.80
CA ASN A 242 0.09 5.74 7.40
C ASN A 242 1.43 5.77 8.14
N ASN A 243 2.09 4.63 8.33
CA ASN A 243 3.35 4.55 9.05
C ASN A 243 4.53 4.96 8.15
N PHE A 244 5.57 5.52 8.76
CA PHE A 244 6.85 5.78 8.13
C PHE A 244 7.82 4.64 8.45
N THR A 245 8.66 4.27 7.48
CA THR A 245 9.62 3.15 7.62
C THR A 245 10.99 3.58 8.16
N LYS A 246 11.15 4.87 8.52
CA LYS A 246 12.43 5.43 8.96
C LYS A 246 12.88 4.84 10.30
N GLY A 247 14.10 4.31 10.34
CA GLY A 247 14.69 3.73 11.55
C GLY A 247 14.14 2.34 11.90
N ILE A 248 13.57 1.65 10.92
CA ILE A 248 13.09 0.26 11.02
C ILE A 248 13.90 -0.57 10.02
N ASP A 249 14.53 -1.65 10.48
CA ASP A 249 15.40 -2.48 9.63
C ASP A 249 14.59 -3.46 8.80
N LYS A 250 13.59 -4.08 9.40
CA LYS A 250 12.64 -4.98 8.71
C LYS A 250 11.22 -4.64 9.13
N PHE A 251 10.29 -4.66 8.19
CA PHE A 251 8.88 -4.46 8.52
C PHE A 251 8.00 -5.51 7.85
N VAL A 252 6.87 -5.76 8.49
CA VAL A 252 5.76 -6.55 7.96
C VAL A 252 4.63 -5.58 7.65
N ILE A 253 4.05 -5.70 6.46
CA ILE A 253 2.89 -4.90 6.08
C ILE A 253 1.61 -5.53 6.65
N GLY A 254 0.71 -4.69 7.14
CA GLY A 254 -0.61 -5.14 7.59
C GLY A 254 -1.30 -4.12 8.47
N ASN A 255 -2.58 -4.37 8.72
CA ASN A 255 -3.38 -3.54 9.61
C ASN A 255 -2.87 -3.68 11.05
N ASN A 256 -2.26 -2.64 11.59
CA ASN A 256 -1.82 -2.62 12.99
C ASN A 256 -2.86 -2.03 13.97
N LYS A 257 -4.07 -1.68 13.53
CA LYS A 257 -5.12 -1.07 14.37
C LYS A 257 -6.08 -2.10 14.94
N SER A 258 -6.46 -3.09 14.14
CA SER A 258 -7.41 -4.13 14.54
C SER A 258 -6.74 -5.19 15.40
N GLY A 259 -7.38 -5.58 16.51
CA GLY A 259 -6.88 -6.67 17.37
C GLY A 259 -6.85 -8.01 16.65
N LYS A 260 -7.80 -8.24 15.72
CA LYS A 260 -7.84 -9.45 14.89
C LYS A 260 -6.61 -9.53 13.96
N SER A 261 -6.24 -8.40 13.36
CA SER A 261 -5.09 -8.32 12.46
C SER A 261 -3.76 -8.45 13.21
N ILE A 262 -3.58 -7.75 14.33
CA ILE A 262 -2.38 -7.91 15.16
C ILE A 262 -2.27 -9.35 15.65
N GLY A 263 -3.40 -9.95 16.06
CA GLY A 263 -3.45 -11.34 16.52
C GLY A 263 -3.02 -12.34 15.45
N ILE A 264 -3.53 -12.24 14.22
CA ILE A 264 -3.12 -13.17 13.14
C ILE A 264 -1.65 -12.97 12.77
N ILE A 265 -1.15 -11.73 12.75
CA ILE A 265 0.26 -11.44 12.43
C ILE A 265 1.19 -12.05 13.48
N LEU A 266 0.94 -11.81 14.77
CA LEU A 266 1.75 -12.37 15.85
C LEU A 266 1.64 -13.90 15.93
N TYR A 267 0.45 -14.45 15.70
CA TYR A 267 0.24 -15.90 15.62
C TYR A 267 1.09 -16.53 14.51
N LEU A 268 1.05 -15.96 13.29
CA LEU A 268 1.81 -16.48 12.16
C LEU A 268 3.32 -16.33 12.34
N LEU A 269 3.76 -15.20 12.90
CA LEU A 269 5.16 -15.01 13.26
C LEU A 269 5.61 -16.03 14.31
N ALA A 270 4.80 -16.31 15.33
CA ALA A 270 5.13 -17.32 16.34
C ALA A 270 5.21 -18.73 15.74
N LYS A 271 4.21 -19.12 14.93
CA LYS A 271 4.15 -20.42 14.27
C LYS A 271 5.37 -20.64 13.37
N LEU A 272 5.66 -19.67 12.51
CA LEU A 272 6.80 -19.75 11.59
C LEU A 272 8.15 -19.68 12.30
N TYR A 273 8.24 -18.93 13.41
CA TYR A 273 9.46 -18.87 14.22
C TYR A 273 9.78 -20.23 14.83
N VAL A 274 8.78 -20.88 15.44
CA VAL A 274 8.91 -22.24 16.01
C VAL A 274 9.31 -23.25 14.94
N GLU A 275 8.66 -23.20 13.77
CA GLU A 275 8.98 -24.07 12.62
C GLU A 275 10.42 -23.87 12.13
N LYS A 276 10.86 -22.62 11.92
CA LYS A 276 12.23 -22.33 11.43
C LYS A 276 13.32 -22.69 12.44
N ARG A 277 13.04 -22.56 13.74
CA ARG A 277 13.98 -22.91 14.82
C ARG A 277 13.89 -24.37 15.26
N ASN A 278 12.97 -25.17 14.70
CA ASN A 278 12.69 -26.54 15.11
C ASN A 278 12.48 -26.69 16.63
N LEU A 279 11.73 -25.75 17.24
CA LEU A 279 11.45 -25.80 18.67
C LEU A 279 10.30 -26.75 18.96
N ASN A 280 10.44 -27.57 20.01
CA ASN A 280 9.36 -28.46 20.49
C ASN A 280 8.35 -27.69 21.37
N ILE A 281 7.82 -26.58 20.85
CA ILE A 281 6.84 -25.73 21.53
C ILE A 281 5.53 -25.81 20.77
N GLU A 282 4.44 -26.19 21.44
CA GLU A 282 3.11 -26.15 20.85
C GLU A 282 2.58 -24.71 20.82
N VAL A 283 2.41 -24.16 19.61
CA VAL A 283 1.82 -22.83 19.45
C VAL A 283 0.30 -22.92 19.66
N PRO A 284 -0.27 -22.11 20.58
CA PRO A 284 -1.70 -22.07 20.81
C PRO A 284 -2.47 -21.75 19.52
N GLY A 285 -3.66 -22.34 19.35
CA GLY A 285 -4.51 -22.08 18.18
C GLY A 285 -4.90 -20.60 18.03
N ILE A 286 -5.26 -20.21 16.80
CA ILE A 286 -5.56 -18.81 16.43
C ILE A 286 -6.66 -18.16 17.31
N GLU A 287 -7.60 -18.96 17.80
CA GLU A 287 -8.69 -18.56 18.69
C GLU A 287 -8.20 -18.01 20.04
N LYS A 288 -7.04 -18.47 20.51
CA LYS A 288 -6.46 -17.92 21.74
C LYS A 288 -5.89 -16.54 21.48
N PHE A 289 -5.21 -16.35 20.34
CA PHE A 289 -4.60 -15.07 19.95
C PHE A 289 -5.63 -13.98 19.63
N ILE A 290 -6.78 -14.35 19.05
CA ILE A 290 -7.81 -13.42 18.59
C ILE A 290 -9.10 -13.61 19.39
N GLU A 291 -9.57 -12.54 20.03
CA GLU A 291 -10.87 -12.55 20.72
C GLU A 291 -12.03 -12.67 19.71
N ASN A 292 -13.02 -13.50 20.05
CA ASN A 292 -14.22 -13.76 19.26
C ASN A 292 -13.93 -14.19 17.80
N TRP A 293 -12.92 -15.04 17.61
CA TRP A 293 -12.57 -15.55 16.27
C TRP A 293 -13.72 -16.29 15.59
N ALA A 294 -14.50 -17.08 16.34
CA ALA A 294 -15.64 -17.82 15.81
C ALA A 294 -16.76 -16.93 15.26
N GLU A 295 -16.89 -15.69 15.76
CA GLU A 295 -17.90 -14.72 15.34
C GLU A 295 -17.36 -13.75 14.27
N ALA A 296 -16.09 -13.90 13.87
CA ALA A 296 -15.46 -12.98 12.93
C ALA A 296 -16.02 -13.18 11.51
N GLN A 297 -16.84 -12.23 11.07
CA GLN A 297 -17.29 -12.13 9.69
C GLN A 297 -16.27 -11.39 8.81
N ILE A 298 -16.27 -11.72 7.51
CA ILE A 298 -15.47 -11.00 6.52
C ILE A 298 -16.04 -9.58 6.39
N PRO A 299 -15.23 -8.53 6.61
CA PRO A 299 -15.69 -7.16 6.42
C PRO A 299 -16.09 -6.96 4.96
N ALA A 300 -17.30 -6.44 4.73
CA ALA A 300 -17.77 -6.02 3.41
C ALA A 300 -16.83 -4.98 2.79
#